data_AF-A0A940ZPS9-F1
#
_entry.id   AF-A0A940ZPS9-F1
#
_cell.length_a   1.000
_cell.length_b   1.000
_cell.length_c   1.000
_cell.angle_alpha   90.00
_cell.angle_beta   90.00
_cell.angle_gamma   90.00
#
_symmetry.space_group_name_H-M   'P 1'
#
loop_
_entity.id
_entity.type
_entity.pdbx_description
1 polymer ?
#
loop_
_entity_poly.entity_id
_entity_poly.type
_entity_poly.pdbx_seq_one_letter_code
_entity_poly.pdbx_strand_id
1 'polypeptide(L)'
;MEAGPGHQNGPRTIMGSIRQYKYITNIILACIAIALEVYYSICAGSCSYLQGSIFGIDLQYVGIAYMAFIILLSILKKDIFLFFIISAGVGIEFYLIGFQVWYDTYCPYCLAFGGIIFALYVMNFIRRYIVLSLLSMGAALILFAVLFKGSLAPAYTYTFLR
;
A
#
# COMPACT_ATOMS: atom_id res chain seq x y z
N MET A 1 17.01 -6.05 61.02
CA MET A 1 17.61 -7.12 60.20
C MET A 1 16.45 -8.06 59.87
N GLU A 2 15.95 -8.23 58.65
CA GLU A 2 16.39 -7.90 57.31
C GLU A 2 15.18 -7.51 56.45
N ALA A 3 15.41 -6.61 55.49
CA ALA A 3 14.46 -6.24 54.46
C ALA A 3 14.51 -7.26 53.31
N GLY A 4 13.36 -7.70 52.81
CA GLY A 4 13.25 -8.45 51.56
C GLY A 4 12.28 -7.74 50.61
N PRO A 5 12.71 -7.24 49.44
CA PRO A 5 11.82 -6.61 48.48
C PRO A 5 11.05 -7.67 47.66
N GLY A 6 9.72 -7.65 47.77
CA GLY A 6 8.81 -8.44 46.95
C GLY A 6 8.83 -7.98 45.50
N HIS A 7 9.40 -8.79 44.62
CA HIS A 7 9.44 -8.56 43.18
C HIS A 7 8.07 -8.86 42.55
N GLN A 8 7.19 -7.85 42.48
CA GLN A 8 5.97 -7.93 41.66
C GLN A 8 6.28 -7.58 40.19
N ASN A 9 6.80 -8.54 39.43
CA ASN A 9 6.84 -8.45 37.96
C ASN A 9 5.46 -8.80 37.39
N GLY A 10 4.57 -7.81 37.36
CA GLY A 10 3.30 -7.91 36.63
C GLY A 10 3.54 -7.93 35.09
N PRO A 11 2.80 -8.74 34.31
CA PRO A 11 2.95 -8.81 32.86
C PRO A 11 2.27 -7.60 32.19
N ARG A 12 2.91 -6.42 32.27
CA ARG A 12 2.45 -5.20 31.57
C ARG A 12 3.26 -4.85 30.32
N THR A 13 4.30 -5.62 29.98
CA THR A 13 5.29 -5.26 28.95
C THR A 13 5.00 -5.85 27.55
N ILE A 14 4.30 -6.98 27.48
CA ILE A 14 4.15 -7.74 26.22
C ILE A 14 3.11 -7.10 25.28
N MET A 15 1.98 -6.64 25.81
CA MET A 15 0.91 -6.02 25.01
C MET A 15 1.33 -4.65 24.43
N GLY A 16 2.17 -3.90 25.15
CA GLY A 16 2.74 -2.62 24.69
C GLY A 16 3.74 -2.80 23.55
N SER A 17 4.59 -3.82 23.64
CA SER A 17 5.60 -4.12 22.60
C SER A 17 4.98 -4.60 21.29
N ILE A 18 3.92 -5.43 21.34
CA ILE A 18 3.23 -5.92 20.14
C ILE A 18 2.61 -4.75 19.36
N ARG A 19 2.03 -3.76 20.06
CA ARG A 19 1.40 -2.61 19.40
C ARG A 19 2.43 -1.64 18.81
N GLN A 20 3.56 -1.41 19.49
CA GLN A 20 4.67 -0.60 18.98
C GLN A 20 5.35 -1.25 17.77
N TYR A 21 5.55 -2.58 17.81
CA TYR A 21 6.14 -3.33 16.71
C TYR A 21 5.31 -3.20 15.42
N LYS A 22 3.98 -3.26 15.52
CA LYS A 22 3.08 -3.08 14.36
C LYS A 22 3.29 -1.74 13.64
N TYR A 23 3.41 -0.64 14.39
CA TYR A 23 3.63 0.68 13.78
C TYR A 23 5.01 0.78 13.10
N ILE A 24 6.05 0.23 13.75
CA ILE A 24 7.40 0.19 13.17
C ILE A 24 7.38 -0.63 11.87
N THR A 25 6.76 -1.80 11.88
CA THR A 25 6.63 -2.65 10.69
C THR A 25 5.85 -1.93 9.58
N ASN A 26 4.75 -1.25 9.89
CA ASN A 26 3.99 -0.48 8.90
C ASN A 26 4.84 0.61 8.24
N ILE A 27 5.62 1.34 9.03
CA ILE A 27 6.50 2.40 8.53
C ILE A 27 7.61 1.80 7.64
N ILE A 28 8.25 0.71 8.08
CA ILE A 28 9.31 0.06 7.30
C ILE A 28 8.77 -0.43 5.95
N LEU A 29 7.62 -1.11 5.93
CA LEU A 29 7.00 -1.59 4.70
C LEU A 29 6.62 -0.44 3.76
N ALA A 30 6.06 0.65 4.30
CA ALA A 30 5.73 1.83 3.51
C ALA A 30 6.98 2.51 2.94
N CYS A 31 8.07 2.59 3.69
CA CYS A 31 9.35 3.10 3.17
C CYS A 31 9.91 2.21 2.05
N ILE A 32 9.82 0.88 2.17
CA ILE A 32 10.23 -0.05 1.12
C ILE A 32 9.37 0.16 -0.13
N ALA A 33 8.06 0.32 0.03
CA ALA A 33 7.16 0.59 -1.09
C ALA A 33 7.50 1.91 -1.81
N ILE A 34 7.77 2.99 -1.08
CA ILE A 34 8.23 4.26 -1.68
C ILE A 34 9.57 4.07 -2.40
N ALA A 35 10.49 3.33 -1.82
CA ALA A 35 11.78 3.04 -2.45
C ALA A 35 11.61 2.26 -3.76
N LEU A 36 10.68 1.30 -3.82
CA LEU A 36 10.32 0.61 -5.07
C LEU A 36 9.76 1.58 -6.10
N GLU A 37 8.85 2.47 -5.68
CA GLU A 37 8.25 3.48 -6.55
C GLU A 37 9.32 4.40 -7.17
N VAL A 38 10.27 4.87 -6.36
CA VAL A 38 11.37 5.74 -6.84
C VAL A 38 12.34 4.94 -7.71
N TYR A 39 12.68 3.72 -7.33
CA TYR A 39 13.64 2.90 -8.06
C TYR A 39 13.18 2.63 -9.50
N TYR A 40 11.90 2.35 -9.71
CA TYR A 40 11.44 2.11 -11.08
C TYR A 40 11.40 3.37 -11.95
N SER A 41 11.19 4.58 -11.40
CA SER A 41 11.27 5.79 -12.24
C SER A 41 12.64 6.01 -12.86
N ILE A 42 13.68 5.50 -12.21
CA ILE A 42 15.05 5.54 -12.72
C ILE A 42 15.27 4.38 -13.70
N CYS A 43 14.57 3.26 -13.52
CA CYS A 43 14.74 2.01 -14.28
C CYS A 43 13.69 1.84 -15.40
N ALA A 44 13.53 2.87 -16.25
CA ALA A 44 12.49 3.13 -17.26
C ALA A 44 12.11 2.00 -18.29
N GLY A 45 12.62 0.77 -18.16
CA GLY A 45 12.50 -0.27 -19.18
C GLY A 45 11.40 -1.33 -19.00
N SER A 46 10.89 -1.60 -17.79
CA SER A 46 10.09 -2.82 -17.54
C SER A 46 8.59 -2.62 -17.29
N CYS A 47 8.10 -1.39 -17.08
CA CYS A 47 6.72 -1.13 -16.66
C CYS A 47 5.99 -0.06 -17.51
N SER A 48 6.51 0.26 -18.71
CA SER A 48 5.95 1.31 -19.58
C SER A 48 4.52 1.01 -20.05
N TYR A 49 4.10 -0.26 -20.02
CA TYR A 49 2.75 -0.68 -20.37
C TYR A 49 1.70 -0.46 -19.26
N LEU A 50 2.12 -0.25 -18.00
CA LEU A 50 1.23 0.08 -16.88
C LEU A 50 1.22 1.57 -16.54
N GLN A 51 1.74 2.41 -17.44
CA GLN A 51 1.75 3.86 -17.27
C GLN A 51 0.34 4.42 -17.50
N GLY A 52 -0.53 4.21 -16.52
CA GLY A 52 -1.86 4.81 -16.45
C GLY A 52 -1.79 6.14 -15.73
N SER A 53 -2.58 7.11 -16.19
CA SER A 53 -2.73 8.39 -15.50
C SER A 53 -4.10 8.43 -14.82
N ILE A 54 -4.12 8.71 -13.53
CA ILE A 54 -5.35 9.11 -12.85
C ILE A 54 -5.42 10.62 -12.96
N PHE A 55 -6.41 11.13 -13.70
CA PHE A 55 -6.63 12.57 -13.81
C PHE A 55 -5.42 13.36 -14.40
N GLY A 56 -4.56 12.70 -15.18
CA GLY A 56 -3.32 13.28 -15.73
C GLY A 56 -2.10 13.21 -14.81
N ILE A 57 -2.23 12.60 -13.62
CA ILE A 57 -1.12 12.30 -12.71
C ILE A 57 -0.71 10.85 -12.92
N ASP A 58 0.59 10.60 -13.12
CA ASP A 58 1.15 9.24 -13.19
C ASP A 58 0.83 8.45 -11.93
N LEU A 59 0.49 7.18 -12.11
CA LEU A 59 0.18 6.25 -11.03
C LEU A 59 1.28 6.20 -9.96
N GLN A 60 2.52 6.46 -10.37
CA GLN A 60 3.68 6.60 -9.49
C GLN A 60 3.46 7.59 -8.35
N TYR A 61 3.08 8.82 -8.70
CA TYR A 61 2.93 9.88 -7.71
C TYR A 61 1.76 9.57 -6.78
N VAL A 62 0.72 8.91 -7.30
CA VAL A 62 -0.41 8.44 -6.49
C VAL A 62 0.04 7.38 -5.49
N GLY A 63 0.86 6.40 -5.91
CA GLY A 63 1.43 5.37 -5.03
C GLY A 63 2.32 5.95 -3.93
N ILE A 64 3.20 6.90 -4.28
CA ILE A 64 4.07 7.60 -3.32
C ILE A 64 3.22 8.42 -2.32
N ALA A 65 2.25 9.19 -2.80
CA ALA A 65 1.38 9.99 -1.94
C ALA A 65 0.55 9.10 -0.99
N TYR A 66 0.06 7.96 -1.50
CA TYR A 66 -0.66 6.97 -0.71
C TYR A 66 0.20 6.39 0.43
N MET A 67 1.44 5.97 0.12
CA MET A 67 2.36 5.43 1.13
C MET A 67 2.79 6.49 2.15
N ALA A 68 3.03 7.72 1.71
CA ALA A 68 3.29 8.85 2.61
C ALA A 68 2.11 9.09 3.57
N PHE A 69 0.87 8.93 3.10
CA PHE A 69 -0.32 9.05 3.95
C PHE A 69 -0.44 7.91 4.98
N ILE A 70 -0.08 6.68 4.61
CA ILE A 70 0.01 5.55 5.55
C ILE A 70 1.04 5.83 6.65
N ILE A 71 2.21 6.35 6.31
CA ILE A 71 3.26 6.71 7.28
C ILE A 71 2.71 7.78 8.24
N LEU A 72 2.08 8.82 7.70
CA LEU A 72 1.46 9.87 8.51
C LEU A 72 0.43 9.30 9.49
N LEU A 73 -0.50 8.46 9.02
CA LEU A 73 -1.50 7.82 9.88
C LEU A 73 -0.90 6.85 10.91
N SER A 74 0.22 6.20 10.57
CA SER A 74 0.99 5.37 11.49
C SER A 74 1.58 6.20 12.63
N ILE A 75 2.09 7.40 12.34
CA ILE A 75 2.60 8.35 13.35
C ILE A 75 1.45 8.88 14.22
N LEU A 76 0.31 9.19 13.61
CA LEU A 76 -0.90 9.65 14.33
C LEU A 76 -1.57 8.53 15.15
N LYS A 77 -1.13 7.27 15.02
CA LYS A 77 -1.68 6.09 15.72
C LYS A 77 -3.19 5.92 15.52
N LYS A 78 -3.69 6.24 14.32
CA LYS A 78 -5.11 6.14 13.95
C LYS A 78 -5.40 4.78 13.31
N ASP A 79 -5.39 3.72 14.13
CA ASP A 79 -5.54 2.31 13.69
C ASP A 79 -6.75 2.08 12.76
N ILE A 80 -7.91 2.69 13.07
CA ILE A 80 -9.15 2.52 12.31
C ILE A 80 -9.05 3.15 10.91
N PHE A 81 -8.55 4.39 10.82
CA PHE A 81 -8.39 5.08 9.54
C PHE A 81 -7.33 4.42 8.68
N LEU A 82 -6.21 4.02 9.30
CA LEU A 82 -5.14 3.30 8.63
C LEU A 82 -5.65 1.98 8.03
N PHE A 83 -6.47 1.22 8.76
CA PHE A 83 -7.10 0.01 8.25
C PHE A 83 -7.99 0.27 7.03
N PHE A 84 -8.82 1.33 7.05
CA PHE A 84 -9.67 1.65 5.89
C PHE A 84 -8.89 2.07 4.66
N ILE A 85 -7.81 2.82 4.84
CA ILE A 85 -6.98 3.27 3.72
C ILE A 85 -6.18 2.13 3.13
N ILE A 86 -5.61 1.26 3.97
CA ILE A 86 -4.96 0.02 3.50
C ILE A 86 -5.96 -0.84 2.73
N SER A 87 -7.16 -1.02 3.27
CA SER A 87 -8.25 -1.73 2.62
C SER A 87 -8.58 -1.13 1.24
N ALA A 88 -8.71 0.19 1.14
CA ALA A 88 -8.92 0.86 -0.14
C ALA A 88 -7.78 0.60 -1.14
N GLY A 89 -6.53 0.62 -0.66
CA GLY A 89 -5.35 0.27 -1.46
C GLY A 89 -5.41 -1.15 -2.02
N VAL A 90 -5.78 -2.15 -1.20
CA VAL A 90 -5.93 -3.53 -1.69
C VAL A 90 -6.98 -3.62 -2.81
N GLY A 91 -8.08 -2.87 -2.72
CA GLY A 91 -9.09 -2.81 -3.79
C GLY A 91 -8.53 -2.26 -5.11
N ILE A 92 -7.69 -1.24 -5.03
CA ILE A 92 -7.00 -0.65 -6.19
C ILE A 92 -6.00 -1.64 -6.79
N GLU A 93 -5.15 -2.25 -5.97
CA GLU A 93 -4.17 -3.25 -6.42
C GLU A 93 -4.84 -4.46 -7.07
N PHE A 94 -6.00 -4.88 -6.55
CA PHE A 94 -6.77 -5.97 -7.15
C PHE A 94 -7.23 -5.64 -8.58
N TYR A 95 -7.65 -4.40 -8.82
CA TYR A 95 -7.97 -3.93 -10.17
C TYR A 95 -6.74 -3.93 -11.09
N LEU A 96 -5.60 -3.44 -10.60
CA LEU A 96 -4.36 -3.39 -11.37
C LEU A 96 -3.81 -4.77 -11.73
N ILE A 97 -3.89 -5.73 -10.80
CA ILE A 97 -3.53 -7.13 -11.07
C ILE A 97 -4.49 -7.73 -12.10
N GLY A 98 -5.79 -7.46 -11.97
CA GLY A 98 -6.79 -7.87 -12.96
C GLY A 98 -6.48 -7.32 -14.36
N PHE A 99 -6.08 -6.06 -14.46
CA PHE A 99 -5.65 -5.45 -15.71
C PHE A 99 -4.40 -6.13 -16.28
N GLN A 100 -3.38 -6.41 -15.45
CA GLN A 100 -2.17 -7.12 -15.88
C GLN A 100 -2.46 -8.51 -16.46
N VAL A 101 -3.40 -9.24 -15.84
CA VAL A 101 -3.83 -10.57 -16.32
C VAL A 101 -4.62 -10.48 -17.62
N TRP A 102 -5.48 -9.48 -17.77
CA TRP A 102 -6.29 -9.29 -18.98
C TRP A 102 -5.47 -8.92 -20.22
N TYR A 103 -4.37 -8.18 -20.03
CA TYR A 103 -3.51 -7.71 -21.12
C TYR A 103 -2.18 -8.47 -21.20
N ASP A 104 -2.05 -9.60 -20.50
CA ASP A 104 -0.85 -10.46 -20.45
C ASP A 104 0.48 -9.69 -20.26
N THR A 105 0.42 -8.59 -19.52
CA THR A 105 1.56 -7.69 -19.30
C THR A 105 1.83 -7.60 -17.81
N TYR A 106 2.85 -8.32 -17.35
CA TYR A 106 3.19 -8.43 -15.94
C TYR A 106 4.32 -7.48 -15.57
N CYS A 107 4.09 -6.66 -14.55
CA CYS A 107 5.14 -5.82 -13.97
C CYS A 107 5.51 -6.32 -12.56
N PRO A 108 6.73 -6.88 -12.36
CA PRO A 108 7.12 -7.46 -11.08
C PRO A 108 7.17 -6.42 -9.95
N TYR A 109 7.46 -5.16 -10.28
CA TYR A 109 7.49 -4.07 -9.30
C TYR A 109 6.09 -3.70 -8.79
N CYS A 110 5.09 -3.60 -9.66
CA CYS A 110 3.70 -3.38 -9.25
C CYS A 110 3.17 -4.55 -8.42
N LEU A 111 3.46 -5.79 -8.82
CA LEU A 111 3.12 -6.99 -8.03
C LEU A 111 3.78 -6.97 -6.64
N ALA A 112 5.04 -6.53 -6.54
CA ALA A 112 5.72 -6.38 -5.26
C ALA A 112 5.07 -5.29 -4.39
N PHE A 113 4.71 -4.14 -4.97
CA PHE A 113 4.00 -3.07 -4.28
C PHE A 113 2.63 -3.54 -3.75
N GLY A 114 1.85 -4.22 -4.60
CA GLY A 114 0.58 -4.83 -4.20
C GLY A 114 0.75 -5.89 -3.12
N GLY A 115 1.83 -6.67 -3.17
CA GLY A 115 2.21 -7.62 -2.12
C GLY A 115 2.49 -6.94 -0.78
N ILE A 116 3.16 -5.78 -0.78
CA ILE A 116 3.40 -4.98 0.43
C ILE A 116 2.09 -4.45 1.00
N ILE A 117 1.18 -3.90 0.16
CA ILE A 117 -0.14 -3.44 0.60
C ILE A 117 -0.95 -4.59 1.20
N PHE A 118 -0.93 -5.78 0.58
CA PHE A 118 -1.61 -6.95 1.10
C PHE A 118 -1.04 -7.40 2.45
N ALA A 119 0.29 -7.41 2.60
CA ALA A 119 0.94 -7.69 3.87
C ALA A 119 0.55 -6.67 4.96
N LEU A 120 0.52 -5.38 4.63
CA LEU A 120 0.04 -4.32 5.52
C LEU A 120 -1.42 -4.56 5.94
N TYR A 121 -2.29 -4.99 5.02
CA TYR A 121 -3.70 -5.29 5.31
C TYR A 121 -3.85 -6.43 6.30
N VAL A 122 -3.12 -7.53 6.09
CA VAL A 122 -3.15 -8.70 6.98
C VAL A 122 -2.62 -8.36 8.37
N MET A 123 -1.53 -7.59 8.47
CA MET A 123 -0.96 -7.19 9.77
C MET A 123 -1.87 -6.23 10.56
N ASN A 124 -2.62 -5.39 9.86
CA ASN A 124 -3.56 -4.43 10.44
C ASN A 124 -5.01 -4.95 10.44
N PHE A 125 -5.22 -6.25 10.22
CA PHE A 125 -6.55 -6.84 10.07
C PHE A 125 -7.38 -6.74 11.36
N ILE A 126 -8.56 -6.09 11.27
CA ILE A 126 -9.51 -5.98 12.38
C ILE A 126 -10.82 -6.68 12.00
N ARG A 127 -11.04 -7.87 12.57
CA ARG A 127 -12.21 -8.73 12.27
C ARG A 127 -13.56 -8.03 12.45
N ARG A 128 -13.66 -7.12 13.42
CA ARG A 128 -14.89 -6.35 13.71
C ARG A 128 -15.33 -5.45 12.54
N TYR A 129 -14.38 -4.94 11.75
CA TYR A 129 -14.66 -3.99 10.67
C TYR A 129 -14.51 -4.61 9.28
N ILE A 130 -14.53 -5.95 9.18
CA ILE A 130 -14.31 -6.64 7.91
C ILE A 130 -15.35 -6.25 6.85
N VAL A 131 -16.63 -6.16 7.20
CA VAL A 131 -17.69 -5.76 6.27
C VAL A 131 -17.46 -4.35 5.77
N LEU A 132 -17.09 -3.43 6.68
CA LEU A 132 -16.84 -2.03 6.33
C LEU A 132 -15.57 -1.88 5.48
N SER A 133 -14.57 -2.74 5.70
CA SER A 133 -13.36 -2.86 4.89
C SER A 133 -13.67 -3.38 3.48
N LEU A 134 -14.51 -4.41 3.34
CA LEU A 134 -14.94 -4.89 2.02
C LEU A 134 -15.73 -3.82 1.25
N LEU A 135 -16.58 -3.06 1.94
CA LEU A 135 -17.26 -1.91 1.33
C LEU A 135 -16.26 -0.85 0.87
N SER A 136 -15.22 -0.55 1.66
CA SER A 136 -14.20 0.43 1.27
C SER A 136 -13.34 -0.07 0.11
N MET A 137 -13.00 -1.37 0.08
CA MET A 137 -12.32 -2.02 -1.06
C MET A 137 -13.15 -1.91 -2.33
N GLY A 138 -14.43 -2.30 -2.27
CA GLY A 138 -15.32 -2.25 -3.42
C GLY A 138 -15.53 -0.83 -3.93
N ALA A 139 -15.74 0.13 -3.03
CA ALA A 139 -15.86 1.54 -3.39
C ALA A 139 -14.58 2.09 -4.04
N ALA A 140 -13.41 1.78 -3.49
CA ALA A 140 -12.12 2.20 -4.05
C ALA A 140 -11.88 1.57 -5.42
N LEU A 141 -12.19 0.28 -5.60
CA LEU A 141 -12.08 -0.42 -6.87
C LEU A 141 -12.98 0.21 -7.93
N ILE A 142 -14.27 0.43 -7.62
CA ILE A 142 -15.22 1.04 -8.56
C ILE A 142 -14.79 2.46 -8.92
N LEU A 143 -14.42 3.27 -7.91
CA LEU A 143 -13.97 4.64 -8.12
C LEU A 143 -12.71 4.66 -9.00
N PHE A 144 -11.74 3.80 -8.70
CA PHE A 144 -10.52 3.68 -9.47
C PHE A 144 -10.80 3.25 -10.91
N ALA A 145 -11.66 2.24 -11.12
CA ALA A 145 -12.03 1.77 -12.45
C ALA A 145 -12.66 2.88 -13.32
N VAL A 146 -13.44 3.78 -12.72
CA VAL A 146 -14.06 4.91 -13.44
C VAL A 146 -13.04 6.01 -13.74
N LEU A 147 -12.10 6.28 -12.82
CA LEU A 147 -11.11 7.35 -12.96
C LEU A 147 -9.89 6.96 -13.78
N PHE A 148 -9.55 5.68 -13.79
CA PHE A 148 -8.34 5.16 -14.40
C PHE A 148 -8.48 5.13 -15.93
N LYS A 149 -7.68 5.95 -16.61
CA LYS A 149 -7.43 5.82 -18.04
C LYS A 149 -6.17 4.97 -18.23
N GLY A 150 -6.36 3.67 -18.43
CA GLY A 150 -5.27 2.79 -18.85
C GLY A 150 -4.87 3.12 -20.29
N SER A 151 -3.64 3.60 -20.49
CA SER A 151 -3.10 3.80 -21.83
C SER A 151 -2.49 2.50 -22.33
N LEU A 152 -3.22 1.77 -23.17
CA LEU A 152 -2.67 0.64 -23.94
C LEU A 152 -1.84 1.11 -25.14
N ALA A 153 -1.78 2.44 -25.38
CA ALA A 153 -1.05 3.00 -26.49
C ALA A 153 0.46 2.99 -26.15
N PRO A 154 1.27 2.20 -26.86
CA PRO A 154 2.69 2.13 -26.62
C PRO A 154 3.35 3.48 -26.92
N ALA A 155 4.26 3.87 -26.03
CA ALA A 155 5.06 5.09 -26.10
C ALA A 155 6.01 5.19 -27.32
N TYR A 156 5.96 4.28 -28.31
CA TYR A 156 6.79 4.40 -29.51
C TYR A 156 6.29 5.47 -30.49
N THR A 157 5.08 6.01 -30.33
CA THR A 157 4.51 6.97 -31.28
C THR A 157 5.22 8.33 -31.27
N TYR A 158 6.04 8.67 -30.26
CA TYR A 158 6.79 9.95 -30.25
C TYR A 158 8.25 9.85 -30.72
N THR A 159 8.81 8.66 -30.94
CA THR A 159 10.23 8.53 -31.37
C THR A 159 10.41 8.69 -32.88
N PHE A 160 9.34 8.65 -33.69
CA PHE A 160 9.41 8.78 -35.15
C PHE A 160 9.21 10.20 -35.71
N LEU A 161 9.15 11.23 -34.86
CA LEU A 161 8.97 12.64 -35.26
C LEU A 161 10.11 13.56 -34.78
N ARG A 162 11.34 13.06 -34.72
CA ARG A 162 12.53 13.90 -34.52
C ARG A 162 13.58 13.65 -35.59
#